data_AF-A0A1D2R7P3-F1
#
_entry.id   AF-A0A1D2R7P3-F1
#
_cell.length_a   1.000
_cell.length_b   1.000
_cell.length_c   1.000
_cell.angle_alpha   90.00
_cell.angle_beta   90.00
_cell.angle_gamma   90.00
#
_symmetry.space_group_name_H-M   'P 1'
#
loop_
_entity.id
_entity.type
_entity.pdbx_description
1 polymer ?
#
loop_
_entity_poly.entity_id
_entity_poly.type
_entity_poly.pdbx_seq_one_letter_code
_entity_poly.pdbx_strand_id
1 'polypeptide(L)' 'MNDERISKIKNVLSVAHKQGERFLWIREIARRANISKSGVSRYIKELEEQGAVKTKTNLYGVKEVRLADI' A
#
# COMPACT_ATOMS: atom_id res chain seq x y z
N MET A 1 14.98 -5.44 -9.17
CA MET A 1 13.62 -5.46 -9.78
C MET A 1 12.49 -5.37 -8.74
N ASN A 2 12.55 -6.10 -7.61
CA ASN A 2 11.54 -5.96 -6.55
C ASN A 2 11.55 -4.57 -5.88
N ASP A 3 12.74 -3.96 -5.73
CA ASP A 3 12.90 -2.65 -5.08
C ASP A 3 12.21 -1.52 -5.85
N GLU A 4 12.19 -1.57 -7.19
CA GLU A 4 11.50 -0.57 -8.01
C GLU A 4 9.98 -0.61 -7.77
N ARG A 5 9.39 -1.81 -7.68
CA ARG A 5 7.97 -2.01 -7.43
C ARG A 5 7.58 -1.58 -6.02
N ILE A 6 8.39 -1.91 -5.03
CA ILE A 6 8.22 -1.45 -3.65
C ILE A 6 8.32 0.08 -3.59
N SER A 7 9.27 0.68 -4.30
CA SER A 7 9.43 2.13 -4.39
C SER A 7 8.19 2.82 -4.99
N LYS A 8 7.62 2.27 -6.07
CA LYS A 8 6.35 2.76 -6.65
C LYS A 8 5.21 2.71 -5.64
N ILE A 9 5.06 1.61 -4.90
CA ILE A 9 4.02 1.47 -3.88
C ILE A 9 4.22 2.48 -2.74
N LYS A 10 5.45 2.65 -2.24
CA LYS A 10 5.78 3.65 -1.21
C LYS A 10 5.47 5.07 -1.70
N ASN A 11 5.79 5.39 -2.96
CA ASN A 11 5.50 6.69 -3.56
C ASN A 11 3.98 6.94 -3.60
N VAL A 12 3.19 5.97 -4.08
CA VAL A 12 1.72 6.07 -4.10
C VAL A 12 1.15 6.34 -2.71
N LEU A 13 1.60 5.60 -1.70
CA LEU A 13 1.14 5.77 -0.32
C LEU A 13 1.56 7.15 0.25
N SER A 14 2.77 7.62 -0.05
CA SER A 14 3.26 8.94 0.37
C SER A 14 2.48 10.09 -0.27
N VAL A 15 2.21 10.00 -1.57
CA VAL A 15 1.41 11.00 -2.30
C VAL A 15 -0.01 11.04 -1.77
N ALA A 16 -0.66 9.88 -1.57
CA ALA A 16 -2.00 9.80 -1.02
C ALA A 16 -2.08 10.41 0.39
N HIS A 17 -1.10 10.10 1.25
CA HIS A 17 -1.01 10.69 2.59
C HIS A 17 -0.89 12.22 2.55
N LYS A 18 -0.05 12.76 1.64
CA LYS A 18 0.08 14.22 1.44
C LYS A 18 -1.20 14.88 0.93
N GLN A 19 -2.04 14.14 0.21
CA GLN A 19 -3.35 14.59 -0.27
C GLN A 19 -4.46 14.46 0.79
N GLY A 20 -4.12 14.03 2.02
CA GLY A 20 -5.08 13.84 3.11
C GLY A 20 -5.81 12.50 3.07
N GLU A 21 -5.48 11.60 2.14
CA GLU A 21 -6.02 10.24 2.12
C GLU A 21 -5.39 9.44 3.27
N ARG A 22 -6.21 9.06 4.26
CA ARG A 22 -5.75 8.31 5.44
C ARG A 22 -5.43 6.84 5.16
N PHE A 23 -5.99 6.26 4.09
CA PHE A 23 -5.76 4.89 3.68
C PHE A 23 -6.09 4.71 2.20
N LEU A 24 -5.52 3.67 1.59
CA LEU A 24 -5.82 3.22 0.23
C LEU A 24 -6.17 1.73 0.22
N TRP A 25 -7.04 1.34 -0.70
CA TRP A 25 -7.31 -0.08 -0.96
C TRP A 25 -6.26 -0.68 -1.89
N ILE A 26 -6.00 -1.98 -1.76
CA ILE A 26 -5.05 -2.73 -2.61
C ILE A 26 -5.34 -2.52 -4.11
N ARG A 27 -6.62 -2.49 -4.52
CA ARG A 27 -6.99 -2.26 -5.93
C ARG A 27 -6.51 -0.91 -6.44
N GLU A 28 -6.56 0.10 -5.59
CA GLU A 28 -6.25 1.48 -5.94
C GLU A 28 -4.73 1.68 -5.98
N ILE A 29 -4.01 1.08 -5.03
CA ILE A 29 -2.55 1.01 -5.04
C ILE A 29 -2.07 0.31 -6.31
N ALA A 30 -2.66 -0.83 -6.68
CA ALA A 30 -2.35 -1.56 -7.91
C ALA A 30 -2.54 -0.71 -9.17
N ARG A 31 -3.67 0.01 -9.24
CA ARG A 31 -3.98 0.91 -10.36
C ARG A 31 -2.97 2.06 -10.45
N ARG A 32 -2.70 2.75 -9.34
CA ARG A 32 -1.79 3.91 -9.30
C ARG A 32 -0.33 3.52 -9.51
N ALA A 33 0.10 2.37 -8.98
CA ALA A 33 1.47 1.89 -9.11
C ALA A 33 1.73 1.12 -10.42
N ASN A 34 0.68 0.83 -11.20
CA ASN A 34 0.71 -0.03 -12.39
C ASN A 34 1.33 -1.42 -12.09
N ILE A 35 0.86 -2.06 -11.02
CA ILE A 35 1.31 -3.38 -10.56
C ILE A 35 0.07 -4.27 -10.38
N SER A 36 0.20 -5.57 -10.62
CA SER A 36 -0.89 -6.52 -10.37
C SER A 36 -1.32 -6.53 -8.91
N LYS A 37 -2.60 -6.78 -8.64
CA LYS A 37 -3.14 -6.85 -7.26
C LYS A 37 -2.41 -7.89 -6.41
N SER A 38 -2.05 -9.03 -7.00
CA SER A 38 -1.27 -10.09 -6.33
C SER A 38 0.14 -9.61 -5.97
N GLY A 39 0.80 -8.88 -6.88
CA GLY A 39 2.10 -8.24 -6.62
C GLY A 39 2.01 -7.22 -5.49
N VAL A 40 1.03 -6.30 -5.54
CA VAL A 40 0.82 -5.32 -4.47
C VAL A 40 0.56 -6.02 -3.13
N SER A 41 -0.32 -7.04 -3.09
CA SER A 41 -0.61 -7.75 -1.84
C SER A 41 0.65 -8.39 -1.23
N ARG A 42 1.53 -8.94 -2.06
CA ARG A 42 2.83 -9.47 -1.61
C ARG A 42 3.71 -8.37 -1.05
N TYR A 43 3.93 -7.29 -1.81
CA TYR A 43 4.82 -6.20 -1.38
C TYR A 43 4.28 -5.44 -0.17
N ILE A 44 2.96 -5.28 -0.04
CA ILE A 44 2.34 -4.70 1.16
C ILE A 44 2.60 -5.58 2.39
N LYS A 45 2.54 -6.91 2.24
CA LYS A 45 2.89 -7.83 3.33
C LYS A 45 4.35 -7.67 3.75
N GLU A 46 5.27 -7.63 2.78
CA GLU A 46 6.70 -7.39 3.04
C GLU A 46 6.93 -6.04 3.75
N LEU A 47 6.20 -4.98 3.36
CA LEU A 47 6.27 -3.66 4.00
C LEU A 47 5.64 -3.62 5.40
N GLU A 48 4.60 -4.41 5.63
CA GLU A 48 3.94 -4.55 6.93
C GLU A 48 4.86 -5.27 7.92
N GLU A 49 5.54 -6.34 7.48
CA GLU A 49 6.56 -7.06 8.26
C GLU A 49 7.75 -6.15 8.62
N GLN A 50 8.08 -5.19 7.75
CA GLN A 50 9.10 -4.16 8.00
C GLN A 50 8.61 -2.99 8.88
N GLY A 51 7.32 -2.96 9.25
CA GLY A 51 6.71 -1.86 10.01
C GLY A 51 6.55 -0.56 9.22
N ALA A 52 6.76 -0.55 7.90
CA ALA A 52 6.66 0.65 7.06
C ALA A 52 5.20 1.04 6.76
N VAL A 53 4.29 0.08 6.81
CA VAL A 53 2.86 0.28 6.57
C VAL A 53 2.04 -0.46 7.62
N LYS A 54 0.80 0.00 7.84
CA LYS A 54 -0.20 -0.73 8.62
C LYS A 54 -1.34 -1.13 7.71
N THR A 55 -1.79 -2.39 7.81
CA THR A 55 -3.01 -2.83 7.14
C THR A 55 -4.13 -3.11 8.14
N LYS A 56 -5.36 -2.90 7.71
CA LYS A 56 -6.56 -3.34 8.44
C LYS A 56 -7.59 -3.86 7.45
N THR A 57 -8.36 -4.84 7.88
CA THR A 57 -9.49 -5.35 7.10
C THR A 57 -10.77 -4.72 7.66
N ASN A 58 -11.59 -4.13 6.81
CA ASN A 58 -12.88 -3.58 7.22
C ASN A 58 -13.97 -4.66 7.27
N LEU A 59 -15.19 -4.26 7.69
CA LEU A 59 -16.34 -5.16 7.84
C LEU A 59 -16.75 -5.90 6.54
N TYR A 60 -16.31 -5.42 5.39
CA TYR A 60 -16.59 -6.01 4.08
C TYR A 60 -15.44 -6.90 3.57
N GLY A 61 -14.44 -7.20 4.40
CA GLY A 61 -13.29 -8.00 3.99
C GLY A 61 -12.30 -7.24 3.09
N VAL A 62 -12.43 -5.92 2.95
CA VAL A 62 -11.53 -5.11 2.12
C VAL A 62 -10.32 -4.68 2.93
N LYS A 63 -9.12 -4.95 2.40
CA LYS A 63 -7.85 -4.54 3.02
C LYS A 63 -7.54 -3.07 2.70
N GLU A 64 -7.47 -2.28 3.77
CA GLU A 64 -7.07 -0.88 3.80
C GLU A 64 -5.61 -0.79 4.25
N VAL A 65 -4.81 0.00 3.53
CA VAL A 65 -3.37 0.15 3.73
C VAL A 65 -3.05 1.62 3.97
N ARG A 66 -2.22 1.90 4.96
CA ARG A 66 -1.70 3.24 5.23
C ARG A 66 -0.24 3.20 5.63
N LEU A 67 0.47 4.32 5.46
CA LEU A 67 1.81 4.46 6.03
C LEU A 67 1.73 4.30 7.56
N ALA A 68 2.73 3.64 8.14
CA ALA A 68 2.93 3.72 9.57
C ALA A 68 3.30 5.17 9.91
N ASP A 69 2.63 5.76 10.90
CA ASP A 69 2.94 7.10 11.39
C ASP A 69 4.43 7.11 11.83
N ILE A 70 5.23 7.96 11.19
CA ILE A 70 6.65 8.23 11.53
C ILE A 70 6.70 9.35 12.57
#